data_AF-A0A7L2CBA4-F1
#
_entry.id   AF-A0A7L2CBA4-F1
#
_cell.length_a   1.000
_cell.length_b   1.000
_cell.length_c   1.000
_cell.angle_alpha   90.00
_cell.angle_beta   90.00
_cell.angle_gamma   90.00
#
_symmetry.space_group_name_H-M   'P 1'
#
loop_
_entity.id
_entity.type
_entity.pdbx_description
1 polymer ?
#
loop_
_entity_poly.entity_id
_entity_poly.type
_entity_poly.pdbx_seq_one_letter_code
_entity_poly.pdbx_strand_id
1 'polypeptide(L)'
;GPREELPVPAGPPGASPEPLRAQPPGREQDFYCVKWIRWKGERTPVVTQSENGPCPLLAIINILLLQWKASGVKLPPQKEVITAEELMAHLGNCILATQPRDTSEGLQLNFQQNINDSMMVLPKLSTGLDVNVRFTGVSDFEYTPECIVFDLLNIPLYHGWLVDPQSPEQVQAVGKLSYNQLVEKIITCKQASDSSLVSEGLVAEQFLESTASQLTFHGLCELTARAREGELGVFFRNNHFSTMIKHQGHLYLLVTDQGFLQEEAVVWESLHSVDGDSCFCDTDFHLSHSPGKAGVASGPPDPRLQQRQVDQDFMVALSLQQDPPSLLSDLELARQLQHEEYQQHHPHPHP
;
A
#
# COMPACT_ATOMS: atom_id res chain seq x y z
N GLY A 1 89.34 -18.10 1.79
CA GLY A 1 88.44 -18.05 0.63
C GLY A 1 87.03 -17.75 1.11
N PRO A 2 86.48 -16.59 0.77
CA PRO A 2 85.05 -16.32 0.80
C PRO A 2 84.41 -16.74 -0.55
N ARG A 3 83.13 -17.13 -0.56
CA ARG A 3 82.39 -17.58 -1.74
C ARG A 3 81.43 -16.50 -2.25
N GLU A 4 81.43 -16.36 -3.57
CA GLU A 4 80.73 -15.42 -4.44
C GLU A 4 79.22 -15.66 -4.61
N GLU A 5 78.56 -14.61 -5.09
CA GLU A 5 77.15 -14.40 -5.41
C GLU A 5 76.62 -15.22 -6.61
N LEU A 6 75.30 -15.42 -6.67
CA LEU A 6 74.54 -15.67 -7.92
C LEU A 6 73.18 -14.94 -7.88
N PRO A 7 72.67 -14.37 -9.00
CA PRO A 7 71.50 -13.50 -9.04
C PRO A 7 70.19 -14.15 -9.53
N VAL A 8 69.10 -13.42 -9.26
CA VAL A 8 67.67 -13.72 -9.46
C VAL A 8 67.26 -13.79 -10.96
N PRO A 9 66.35 -14.69 -11.39
CA PRO A 9 65.79 -14.64 -12.74
C PRO A 9 64.53 -13.76 -12.85
N ALA A 10 64.48 -12.97 -13.93
CA ALA A 10 63.37 -12.10 -14.32
C ALA A 10 62.21 -12.88 -14.96
N GLY A 11 60.96 -12.54 -14.58
CA GLY A 11 59.74 -13.04 -15.21
C GLY A 11 59.37 -12.28 -16.51
N PRO A 12 58.57 -12.89 -17.41
CA PRO A 12 58.32 -12.37 -18.75
C PRO A 12 57.35 -11.17 -18.77
N PRO A 13 57.47 -10.25 -19.74
CA PRO A 13 56.56 -9.11 -19.88
C PRO A 13 55.37 -9.46 -20.78
N GLY A 14 54.17 -9.01 -20.40
CA GLY A 14 53.01 -8.98 -21.30
C GLY A 14 51.75 -9.63 -20.74
N ALA A 15 50.99 -8.87 -19.96
CA ALA A 15 49.56 -9.07 -19.81
C ALA A 15 48.90 -7.69 -19.79
N SER A 16 48.12 -7.41 -20.84
CA SER A 16 47.25 -6.25 -20.94
C SER A 16 46.29 -6.21 -19.75
N PRO A 17 45.94 -5.03 -19.19
CA PRO A 17 44.97 -4.97 -18.12
C PRO A 17 43.60 -5.37 -18.65
N GLU A 18 43.09 -6.52 -18.21
CA GLU A 18 41.66 -6.84 -18.34
C GLU A 18 40.84 -5.74 -17.65
N PRO A 19 39.72 -5.29 -18.26
CA PRO A 19 38.87 -4.31 -17.62
C PRO A 19 38.35 -4.90 -16.30
N LEU A 20 38.60 -4.19 -15.21
CA LEU A 20 38.01 -4.42 -13.89
C LEU A 20 36.54 -4.78 -14.09
N ARG A 21 36.20 -6.05 -13.84
CA ARG A 21 34.81 -6.50 -13.71
C ARG A 21 34.16 -5.55 -12.71
N ALA A 22 33.21 -4.76 -13.20
CA ALA A 22 32.34 -3.96 -12.36
C ALA A 22 31.82 -4.88 -11.27
N GLN A 23 32.01 -4.46 -10.01
CA GLN A 23 31.31 -5.06 -8.89
C GLN A 23 29.81 -5.10 -9.25
N PRO A 24 29.07 -6.16 -8.88
CA PRO A 24 27.62 -6.12 -9.01
C PRO A 24 27.13 -4.83 -8.34
N PRO A 25 26.11 -4.13 -8.90
CA PRO A 25 25.59 -2.93 -8.27
C PRO A 25 25.30 -3.28 -6.81
N GLY A 26 25.99 -2.59 -5.89
CA GLY A 26 25.67 -2.70 -4.48
C GLY A 26 24.18 -2.47 -4.32
N ARG A 27 23.53 -3.24 -3.44
CA ARG A 27 22.10 -3.08 -3.09
C ARG A 27 21.77 -1.59 -3.13
N GLU A 28 20.91 -1.19 -4.07
CA GLU A 28 20.37 0.16 -4.07
C GLU A 28 19.82 0.38 -2.66
N GLN A 29 20.38 1.36 -1.95
CA GLN A 29 19.89 1.65 -0.61
C GLN A 29 18.46 2.15 -0.77
N ASP A 30 17.50 1.45 -0.18
CA ASP A 30 16.11 1.90 -0.20
C ASP A 30 16.01 3.18 0.66
N PHE A 31 15.79 4.30 -0.02
CA PHE A 31 15.62 5.62 0.59
C PHE A 31 14.15 6.01 0.61
N TYR A 32 13.71 6.58 1.74
CA TYR A 32 12.37 7.10 1.92
C TYR A 32 12.41 8.58 2.27
N CYS A 33 11.53 9.36 1.65
CA CYS A 33 11.41 10.78 1.98
C CYS A 33 10.69 10.96 3.32
N VAL A 34 11.09 12.00 4.05
CA VAL A 34 10.52 12.38 5.33
C VAL A 34 9.70 13.65 5.14
N LYS A 35 8.38 13.52 5.32
CA LYS A 35 7.44 14.64 5.39
C LYS A 35 7.35 15.15 6.83
N TRP A 36 7.48 16.45 7.04
CA TRP A 36 7.32 17.05 8.37
C TRP A 36 5.94 17.68 8.50
N ILE A 37 5.18 17.23 9.49
CA ILE A 37 3.82 17.71 9.78
C ILE A 37 3.77 18.38 11.16
N ARG A 38 2.73 19.18 11.41
CA ARG A 38 2.46 19.76 12.73
C ARG A 38 1.49 18.87 13.53
N TRP A 39 2.01 17.88 14.24
CA TRP A 39 1.19 16.93 15.00
C TRP A 39 1.11 17.32 16.47
N LYS A 40 -0.11 17.55 16.98
CA LYS A 40 -0.38 17.92 18.39
C LYS A 40 0.48 19.10 18.89
N GLY A 41 0.67 20.10 18.02
CA GLY A 41 1.43 21.31 18.30
C GLY A 41 2.94 21.21 18.06
N GLU A 42 3.47 20.01 17.81
CA GLU A 42 4.90 19.75 17.61
C GLU A 42 5.22 19.45 16.14
N ARG A 43 6.47 19.69 15.73
CA ARG A 43 6.95 19.33 14.39
C ARG A 43 7.34 17.85 14.39
N THR A 44 6.57 17.02 13.71
CA THR A 44 6.70 15.55 13.75
C THR A 44 6.99 14.99 12.36
N PRO A 45 7.97 14.09 12.20
CA PRO A 45 8.24 13.45 10.93
C PRO A 45 7.25 12.31 10.64
N VAL A 46 6.92 12.14 9.38
CA VAL A 46 6.19 11.01 8.79
C VAL A 46 7.01 10.54 7.59
N VAL A 47 7.20 9.23 7.46
CA VAL A 47 7.93 8.62 6.37
C VAL A 47 6.95 8.30 5.24
N THR A 48 7.26 8.77 4.03
CA THR A 48 6.47 8.53 2.82
C THR A 48 6.98 7.30 2.06
N GLN A 49 6.12 6.68 1.28
CA GLN A 49 6.41 5.54 0.42
C GLN A 49 6.31 5.91 -1.07
N SER A 50 7.11 5.23 -1.88
CA SER A 50 6.95 5.12 -3.32
C SER A 50 6.13 3.87 -3.68
N GLU A 51 5.79 3.66 -4.97
CA GLU A 51 4.87 2.61 -5.45
C GLU A 51 5.16 1.17 -4.99
N ASN A 52 6.39 0.86 -4.53
CA ASN A 52 6.79 -0.49 -4.07
C ASN A 52 7.49 -0.47 -2.69
N GLY A 53 7.24 0.56 -1.87
CA GLY A 53 7.86 0.68 -0.55
C GLY A 53 7.36 -0.37 0.47
N PRO A 54 8.11 -0.64 1.55
CA PRO A 54 7.69 -1.58 2.58
C PRO A 54 6.62 -1.00 3.50
N CYS A 55 5.38 -1.01 3.02
CA CYS A 55 4.24 -0.49 3.75
C CYS A 55 4.07 -1.05 5.18
N PRO A 56 4.42 -2.32 5.53
CA PRO A 56 4.30 -2.80 6.91
C PRO A 56 5.27 -2.07 7.85
N LEU A 57 6.54 -1.92 7.44
CA LEU A 57 7.56 -1.20 8.20
C LEU A 57 7.17 0.28 8.38
N LEU A 58 6.73 0.93 7.29
CA LEU A 58 6.35 2.35 7.32
C LEU A 58 5.12 2.59 8.18
N ALA A 59 4.11 1.72 8.12
CA ALA A 59 2.92 1.82 8.96
C ALA A 59 3.27 1.77 10.46
N ILE A 60 4.18 0.87 10.86
CA ILE A 60 4.65 0.77 12.25
C ILE A 60 5.49 1.98 12.64
N ILE A 61 6.48 2.36 11.81
CA ILE A 61 7.36 3.48 12.13
C ILE A 61 6.57 4.78 12.26
N ASN A 62 5.62 5.05 11.36
CA ASN A 62 4.82 6.26 11.43
C ASN A 62 3.98 6.32 12.71
N ILE A 63 3.47 5.19 13.21
CA ILE A 63 2.82 5.13 14.53
C ILE A 63 3.82 5.51 15.63
N LEU A 64 5.01 4.92 15.62
CA LEU A 64 6.04 5.22 16.62
C LEU A 64 6.46 6.71 16.58
N LEU A 65 6.62 7.30 15.40
CA LEU A 65 6.95 8.72 15.23
C LEU A 65 5.82 9.63 15.74
N LEU A 66 4.56 9.32 15.41
CA LEU A 66 3.38 10.06 15.87
C LEU A 66 3.14 9.93 17.39
N GLN A 67 3.69 8.89 18.03
CA GLN A 67 3.62 8.69 19.48
C GLN A 67 4.72 9.40 20.27
N TRP A 68 5.73 10.00 19.59
CA TRP A 68 6.82 10.92 20.00
C TRP A 68 7.38 10.93 21.45
N LYS A 69 6.53 10.88 22.47
CA LYS A 69 6.84 10.80 23.90
C LYS A 69 6.88 9.37 24.46
N ALA A 70 6.10 8.44 23.90
CA ALA A 70 5.98 7.08 24.42
C ALA A 70 6.99 6.10 23.78
N SER A 71 7.34 6.31 22.51
CA SER A 71 8.17 5.39 21.72
C SER A 71 9.67 5.69 21.76
N GLY A 72 10.06 6.91 22.16
CA GLY A 72 11.47 7.35 22.19
C GLY A 72 12.11 7.59 20.81
N VAL A 73 11.40 7.36 19.70
CA VAL A 73 11.91 7.56 18.34
C VAL A 73 11.83 9.04 17.97
N LYS A 74 12.98 9.64 17.64
CA LYS A 74 13.08 11.00 17.12
C LYS A 74 14.08 11.05 15.98
N LEU A 75 13.69 11.70 14.90
CA LEU A 75 14.61 12.02 13.81
C LEU A 75 15.25 13.40 14.04
N PRO A 76 16.49 13.61 13.61
CA PRO A 76 17.13 14.93 13.63
C PRO A 76 16.23 15.97 12.95
N PRO A 77 16.10 17.19 13.51
CA PRO A 77 15.41 18.28 12.84
C PRO A 77 15.99 18.45 11.43
N GLN A 78 15.12 18.57 10.42
CA GLN A 78 15.48 18.71 9.00
C GLN A 78 16.00 17.45 8.30
N LYS A 79 15.90 16.25 8.89
CA LYS A 79 16.11 15.01 8.12
C LYS A 79 15.06 14.93 7.00
N GLU A 80 15.51 14.87 5.75
CA GLU A 80 14.66 14.80 4.55
C GLU A 80 14.56 13.38 3.99
N VAL A 81 15.57 12.54 4.25
CA VAL A 81 15.65 11.18 3.74
C VAL A 81 16.10 10.23 4.86
N ILE A 82 15.52 9.03 4.88
CA ILE A 82 15.84 7.96 5.82
C ILE A 82 15.97 6.61 5.07
N THR A 83 16.89 5.75 5.48
CA THR A 83 17.08 4.43 4.86
C THR A 83 16.27 3.33 5.56
N ALA A 84 16.01 2.22 4.87
CA ALA A 84 15.42 1.03 5.49
C ALA A 84 16.22 0.52 6.69
N GLU A 85 17.56 0.60 6.63
CA GLU A 85 18.45 0.19 7.72
C GLU A 85 18.27 1.09 8.97
N GLU A 86 18.18 2.41 8.78
CA GLU A 86 17.89 3.35 9.87
C GLU A 86 16.51 3.08 10.50
N LEU A 87 15.48 2.83 9.68
CA LEU A 87 14.13 2.49 10.14
C LEU A 87 14.13 1.19 10.96
N MET A 88 14.78 0.13 10.46
CA MET A 88 14.90 -1.14 11.18
C MET A 88 15.67 -0.99 12.48
N ALA A 89 16.72 -0.17 12.52
CA ALA A 89 17.47 0.10 13.74
C ALA A 89 16.61 0.82 14.80
N HIS A 90 15.81 1.81 14.40
CA HIS A 90 14.85 2.46 15.29
C HIS A 90 13.81 1.47 15.82
N LEU A 91 13.24 0.63 14.95
CA LEU A 91 12.26 -0.38 15.33
C LEU A 91 12.85 -1.41 16.31
N GLY A 92 14.04 -1.93 16.04
CA GLY A 92 14.74 -2.87 16.90
C GLY A 92 15.04 -2.28 18.28
N ASN A 93 15.44 -1.00 18.35
CA ASN A 93 15.65 -0.30 19.61
C ASN A 93 14.35 -0.17 20.42
N CYS A 94 13.20 0.08 19.78
CA CYS A 94 11.90 0.11 20.46
C CYS A 94 11.50 -1.25 21.02
N ILE A 95 11.69 -2.31 20.24
CA ILE A 95 11.42 -3.69 20.68
C ILE A 95 12.28 -4.04 21.90
N LEU A 96 13.58 -3.76 21.85
CA LEU A 96 14.51 -4.02 22.96
C LEU A 96 14.23 -3.16 24.20
N ALA A 97 13.65 -1.97 24.03
CA ALA A 97 13.25 -1.11 25.14
C ALA A 97 11.91 -1.53 25.78
N THR A 98 11.19 -2.48 25.20
CA THR A 98 9.90 -2.96 25.72
C THR A 98 10.13 -3.73 27.02
N GLN A 99 9.34 -3.40 28.05
CA GLN A 99 9.39 -4.07 29.35
C GLN A 99 8.29 -5.14 29.44
N PRO A 100 8.56 -6.29 30.10
CA PRO A 100 7.53 -7.29 30.35
C PRO A 100 6.43 -6.68 31.24
N ARG A 101 5.17 -6.95 30.88
CA ARG A 101 3.99 -6.47 31.65
C ARG A 101 3.84 -7.18 32.99
N ASP A 102 4.38 -8.40 33.10
CA ASP A 102 4.29 -9.26 34.27
C ASP A 102 5.69 -9.76 34.65
N THR A 103 5.99 -9.78 35.96
CA THR A 103 7.29 -10.13 36.51
C THR A 103 7.44 -11.61 36.88
N SER A 104 6.46 -12.46 36.59
CA SER A 104 6.57 -13.91 36.82
C SER A 104 7.57 -14.58 35.87
N GLU A 105 8.39 -15.51 36.39
CA GLU A 105 9.50 -16.16 35.64
C GLU A 105 9.05 -16.82 34.32
N GLY A 106 7.90 -17.52 34.34
CA GLY A 106 7.38 -18.17 33.13
C GLY A 106 6.95 -17.19 32.04
N LEU A 107 6.38 -16.04 32.42
CA LEU A 107 5.97 -15.00 31.48
C LEU A 107 7.17 -14.20 30.97
N GLN A 108 8.22 -14.04 31.78
CA GLN A 108 9.48 -13.43 31.34
C GLN A 108 10.19 -14.26 30.28
N LEU A 109 10.22 -15.60 30.43
CA LEU A 109 10.81 -16.48 29.41
C LEU A 109 10.03 -16.41 28.09
N ASN A 110 8.69 -16.41 28.13
CA ASN A 110 7.87 -16.23 26.94
C ASN A 110 8.12 -14.86 26.29
N PHE A 111 8.19 -13.79 27.08
CA PHE A 111 8.49 -12.45 26.59
C PHE A 111 9.86 -12.36 25.91
N GLN A 112 10.89 -12.98 26.50
CA GLN A 112 12.22 -13.02 25.90
C GLN A 112 12.24 -13.80 24.58
N GLN A 113 11.49 -14.90 24.50
CA GLN A 113 11.32 -15.65 23.26
C GLN A 113 10.64 -14.77 22.19
N ASN A 114 9.59 -14.05 22.57
CA ASN A 114 8.88 -13.15 21.65
C ASN A 114 9.81 -12.06 21.11
N ILE A 115 10.68 -11.47 21.94
CA ILE A 115 11.70 -10.52 21.48
C ILE A 115 12.63 -11.19 20.46
N ASN A 116 13.15 -12.37 20.74
CA ASN A 116 14.06 -13.06 19.82
C ASN A 116 13.40 -13.37 18.48
N ASP A 117 12.17 -13.90 18.51
CA ASP A 117 11.39 -14.22 17.32
C ASP A 117 11.08 -12.94 16.52
N SER A 118 10.76 -11.83 17.19
CA SER A 118 10.54 -10.53 16.55
C SER A 118 11.76 -10.03 15.78
N MET A 119 12.96 -10.20 16.35
CA MET A 119 14.22 -9.77 15.71
C MET A 119 14.53 -10.58 14.45
N MET A 120 14.06 -11.84 14.37
CA MET A 120 14.21 -12.65 13.16
C MET A 120 13.25 -12.24 12.04
N VAL A 121 12.07 -11.69 12.36
CA VAL A 121 11.07 -11.27 11.37
C VAL A 121 11.22 -9.82 10.91
N LEU A 122 11.99 -8.98 11.63
CA LEU A 122 12.23 -7.58 11.26
C LEU A 122 12.61 -7.35 9.78
N PRO A 123 13.53 -8.13 9.18
CA PRO A 123 13.87 -7.94 7.77
C PRO A 123 12.71 -8.23 6.81
N LYS A 124 11.72 -9.04 7.21
CA LYS A 124 10.55 -9.31 6.38
C LYS A 124 9.64 -8.08 6.28
N LEU A 125 9.58 -7.24 7.30
CA LEU A 125 8.80 -6.00 7.27
C LEU A 125 9.25 -5.06 6.14
N SER A 126 10.51 -5.15 5.69
CA SER A 126 11.04 -4.37 4.56
C SER A 126 10.80 -5.00 3.19
N THR A 127 10.37 -6.26 3.11
CA THR A 127 10.15 -6.98 1.84
C THR A 127 8.71 -7.40 1.60
N GLY A 128 7.89 -7.46 2.65
CA GLY A 128 6.50 -7.90 2.59
C GLY A 128 6.11 -8.68 3.85
N LEU A 129 4.90 -8.46 4.34
CA LEU A 129 4.36 -9.13 5.51
C LEU A 129 3.20 -10.04 5.12
N ASP A 130 3.37 -11.34 5.33
CA ASP A 130 2.31 -12.32 5.10
C ASP A 130 1.31 -12.28 6.27
N VAL A 131 0.07 -11.90 5.97
CA VAL A 131 -1.05 -11.94 6.90
C VAL A 131 -2.16 -12.80 6.33
N ASN A 132 -2.82 -13.56 7.20
CA ASN A 132 -3.96 -14.39 6.82
C ASN A 132 -5.17 -14.03 7.67
N VAL A 133 -6.09 -13.27 7.09
CA VAL A 133 -7.29 -12.77 7.78
C VAL A 133 -8.30 -13.89 8.04
N ARG A 134 -9.12 -13.73 9.07
CA ARG A 134 -10.39 -14.45 9.25
C ARG A 134 -11.53 -13.46 9.10
N PHE A 135 -12.62 -13.89 8.48
CA PHE A 135 -13.72 -12.99 8.14
C PHE A 135 -14.70 -12.72 9.30
N THR A 136 -14.33 -13.09 10.53
CA THR A 136 -15.21 -13.13 11.71
C THR A 136 -15.14 -11.89 12.59
N GLY A 137 -14.11 -11.05 12.45
CA GLY A 137 -13.89 -9.90 13.30
C GLY A 137 -12.73 -9.05 12.81
N VAL A 138 -12.73 -7.76 13.13
CA VAL A 138 -11.76 -6.78 12.58
C VAL A 138 -10.32 -6.95 13.05
N SER A 139 -10.08 -7.79 14.07
CA SER A 139 -8.74 -8.11 14.59
C SER A 139 -8.42 -9.60 14.45
N ASP A 140 -9.22 -10.35 13.69
CA ASP A 140 -9.10 -11.79 13.62
C ASP A 140 -8.13 -12.17 12.50
N PHE A 141 -6.87 -12.41 12.86
CA PHE A 141 -5.85 -12.96 11.96
C PHE A 141 -5.46 -14.37 12.42
N GLU A 142 -5.00 -15.21 11.49
CA GLU A 142 -4.18 -16.35 11.87
C GLU A 142 -2.85 -15.83 12.44
N TYR A 143 -2.46 -16.36 13.59
CA TYR A 143 -1.23 -15.95 14.25
C TYR A 143 -0.03 -16.44 13.43
N THR A 144 0.67 -15.50 12.81
CA THR A 144 1.96 -15.73 12.15
C THR A 144 3.08 -15.15 13.02
N PRO A 145 4.31 -15.70 12.97
CA PRO A 145 5.46 -15.14 13.68
C PRO A 145 5.68 -13.65 13.40
N GLU A 146 5.33 -13.22 12.20
CA GLU A 146 5.36 -11.84 11.72
C GLU A 146 4.47 -10.88 12.56
N CYS A 147 3.34 -11.36 13.07
CA CYS A 147 2.39 -10.56 13.83
C CYS A 147 2.91 -10.18 15.23
N ILE A 148 3.92 -10.88 15.74
CA ILE A 148 4.46 -10.67 17.09
C ILE A 148 4.99 -9.24 17.32
N VAL A 149 5.42 -8.57 16.24
CA VAL A 149 5.94 -7.21 16.30
C VAL A 149 4.85 -6.23 16.73
N PHE A 150 3.61 -6.42 16.26
CA PHE A 150 2.46 -5.59 16.64
C PHE A 150 2.13 -5.77 18.12
N ASP A 151 2.13 -7.01 18.60
CA ASP A 151 1.84 -7.34 20.00
C ASP A 151 2.88 -6.76 20.97
N LEU A 152 4.17 -6.88 20.64
CA LEU A 152 5.26 -6.33 21.46
C LEU A 152 5.19 -4.80 21.55
N LEU A 153 4.91 -4.14 20.42
CA LEU A 153 4.80 -2.69 20.37
C LEU A 153 3.45 -2.16 20.87
N ASN A 154 2.52 -3.06 21.24
CA ASN A 154 1.15 -2.74 21.61
C ASN A 154 0.45 -1.88 20.54
N ILE A 155 0.64 -2.25 19.28
CA ILE A 155 0.01 -1.63 18.11
C ILE A 155 -1.10 -2.57 17.65
N PRO A 156 -2.37 -2.16 17.65
CA PRO A 156 -3.43 -3.02 17.15
C PRO A 156 -3.34 -3.16 15.62
N LEU A 157 -3.50 -4.40 15.13
CA LEU A 157 -3.62 -4.72 13.72
C LEU A 157 -5.09 -4.96 13.38
N TYR A 158 -5.58 -4.30 12.34
CA TYR A 158 -6.98 -4.34 11.91
C TYR A 158 -7.12 -4.69 10.44
N HIS A 159 -8.27 -5.26 10.07
CA HIS A 159 -8.78 -5.34 8.71
C HIS A 159 -10.31 -5.13 8.70
N GLY A 160 -10.89 -4.85 7.53
CA GLY A 160 -12.34 -4.64 7.36
C GLY A 160 -13.01 -5.68 6.46
N TRP A 161 -12.31 -6.77 6.17
CA TRP A 161 -12.80 -7.86 5.33
C TRP A 161 -13.60 -8.87 6.16
N LEU A 162 -14.88 -8.56 6.41
CA LEU A 162 -15.76 -9.37 7.24
C LEU A 162 -16.95 -9.89 6.44
N VAL A 163 -17.43 -11.07 6.79
CA VAL A 163 -18.70 -11.57 6.26
C VAL A 163 -19.85 -10.82 6.91
N ASP A 164 -20.87 -10.45 6.13
CA ASP A 164 -22.05 -9.76 6.65
C ASP A 164 -23.00 -10.76 7.36
N PRO A 165 -23.32 -10.58 8.65
CA PRO A 165 -24.29 -11.40 9.36
C PRO A 165 -25.70 -11.41 8.74
N GLN A 166 -26.04 -10.42 7.92
CA GLN A 166 -27.31 -10.37 7.19
C GLN A 166 -27.40 -11.38 6.04
N SER A 167 -26.27 -11.96 5.63
CA SER A 167 -26.15 -12.97 4.57
C SER A 167 -25.86 -14.35 5.18
N PRO A 168 -26.87 -15.07 5.71
CA PRO A 168 -26.66 -16.33 6.44
C PRO A 168 -26.00 -17.41 5.57
N GLU A 169 -26.25 -17.43 4.27
CA GLU A 169 -25.63 -18.34 3.31
C GLU A 169 -24.11 -18.11 3.23
N GLN A 170 -23.66 -16.85 3.17
CA GLN A 170 -22.24 -16.51 3.20
C GLN A 170 -21.62 -16.82 4.55
N VAL A 171 -22.29 -16.51 5.65
CA VAL A 171 -21.81 -16.84 7.01
C VAL A 171 -21.61 -18.34 7.17
N GLN A 172 -22.53 -19.16 6.67
CA GLN A 172 -22.42 -20.61 6.71
C GLN A 172 -21.27 -21.11 5.82
N ALA A 173 -21.18 -20.62 4.58
CA ALA A 173 -20.17 -21.04 3.62
C ALA A 173 -18.74 -20.63 4.05
N VAL A 174 -18.57 -19.44 4.60
CA VAL A 174 -17.27 -18.92 5.08
C VAL A 174 -16.91 -19.50 6.45
N GLY A 175 -17.87 -19.53 7.38
CA GLY A 175 -17.68 -20.04 8.73
C GLY A 175 -16.59 -19.28 9.51
N LYS A 176 -15.65 -20.03 10.09
CA LYS A 176 -14.50 -19.50 10.88
C LYS A 176 -13.16 -19.64 10.15
N LEU A 177 -13.21 -19.92 8.86
CA LEU A 177 -12.03 -20.19 8.05
C LEU A 177 -11.22 -18.90 7.86
N SER A 178 -9.90 -19.03 7.83
CA SER A 178 -9.03 -17.97 7.32
C SER A 178 -9.09 -17.91 5.79
N TYR A 179 -8.57 -16.85 5.18
CA TYR A 179 -8.54 -16.71 3.72
C TYR A 179 -7.92 -17.94 3.03
N ASN A 180 -6.75 -18.40 3.49
CA ASN A 180 -6.09 -19.58 2.90
C ASN A 180 -6.98 -20.84 3.01
N GLN A 181 -7.59 -21.07 4.18
CA GLN A 181 -8.47 -22.20 4.40
C GLN A 181 -9.74 -22.12 3.54
N LEU A 182 -10.27 -20.92 3.32
CA LEU A 182 -11.45 -20.69 2.49
C LEU A 182 -11.15 -20.98 1.02
N VAL A 183 -9.99 -20.56 0.51
CA VAL A 183 -9.56 -20.86 -0.86
C VAL A 183 -9.39 -22.37 -1.07
N GLU A 184 -8.75 -23.07 -0.13
CA GLU A 184 -8.64 -24.54 -0.17
C GLU A 184 -10.01 -25.23 -0.15
N LYS A 185 -10.94 -24.73 0.68
CA LYS A 185 -12.32 -25.22 0.74
C LYS A 185 -13.03 -25.03 -0.60
N ILE A 186 -12.91 -23.86 -1.25
CA ILE A 186 -13.53 -23.59 -2.55
C ILE A 186 -13.05 -24.60 -3.59
N ILE A 187 -11.73 -24.86 -3.66
CA ILE A 187 -11.16 -25.85 -4.59
C ILE A 187 -11.74 -27.24 -4.32
N THR A 188 -11.80 -27.64 -3.05
CA THR A 188 -12.34 -28.94 -2.62
C THR A 188 -13.82 -29.08 -2.99
N CYS A 189 -14.62 -28.05 -2.71
CA CYS A 189 -16.04 -27.99 -3.03
C CYS A 189 -16.32 -28.09 -4.53
N LYS A 190 -15.51 -27.44 -5.37
CA LYS A 190 -15.64 -27.52 -6.85
C LYS A 190 -15.39 -28.91 -7.42
N GLN A 191 -14.59 -29.72 -6.74
CA GLN A 191 -14.27 -31.09 -7.15
C GLN A 191 -15.22 -32.13 -6.53
N ALA A 192 -16.09 -31.72 -5.60
CA ALA A 192 -17.02 -32.62 -4.93
C ALA A 192 -18.15 -33.09 -5.88
N SER A 193 -18.61 -34.32 -5.68
CA SER A 193 -19.80 -34.84 -6.38
C SER A 193 -21.12 -34.47 -5.69
N ASP A 194 -21.05 -33.97 -4.45
CA ASP A 194 -22.21 -33.54 -3.67
C ASP A 194 -22.65 -32.13 -4.07
N SER A 195 -23.86 -32.01 -4.60
CA SER A 195 -24.43 -30.73 -5.03
C SER A 195 -24.49 -29.68 -3.92
N SER A 196 -24.62 -30.10 -2.66
CA SER A 196 -24.66 -29.18 -1.51
C SER A 196 -23.29 -28.54 -1.26
N LEU A 197 -22.22 -29.33 -1.30
CA LEU A 197 -20.84 -28.85 -1.17
C LEU A 197 -20.45 -27.94 -2.33
N VAL A 198 -20.87 -28.29 -3.55
CA VAL A 198 -20.65 -27.43 -4.73
C VAL A 198 -21.33 -26.07 -4.53
N SER A 199 -22.59 -26.06 -4.08
CA SER A 199 -23.32 -24.81 -3.80
C SER A 199 -22.63 -23.97 -2.73
N GLU A 200 -22.16 -24.60 -1.64
CA GLU A 200 -21.44 -23.91 -0.58
C GLU A 200 -20.13 -23.28 -1.09
N GLY A 201 -19.40 -24.01 -1.94
CA GLY A 201 -18.18 -23.50 -2.59
C GLY A 201 -18.44 -22.31 -3.51
N LEU A 202 -19.53 -22.32 -4.26
CA LEU A 202 -19.93 -21.20 -5.12
C LEU A 202 -20.28 -19.95 -4.30
N VAL A 203 -20.98 -20.10 -3.18
CA VAL A 203 -21.29 -18.97 -2.28
C VAL A 203 -20.01 -18.38 -1.67
N ALA A 204 -19.08 -19.23 -1.24
CA ALA A 204 -17.79 -18.79 -0.72
C ALA A 204 -16.94 -18.07 -1.78
N GLU A 205 -16.94 -18.57 -3.03
CA GLU A 205 -16.27 -17.92 -4.15
C GLU A 205 -16.89 -16.56 -4.47
N GLN A 206 -18.22 -16.49 -4.57
CA GLN A 206 -18.94 -15.24 -4.81
C GLN A 206 -18.66 -14.20 -3.72
N PHE A 207 -18.54 -14.62 -2.46
CA PHE A 207 -18.13 -13.74 -1.38
C PHE A 207 -16.76 -13.11 -1.65
N LEU A 208 -15.74 -13.92 -1.99
CA LEU A 208 -14.40 -13.41 -2.30
C LEU A 208 -14.38 -12.49 -3.53
N GLU A 209 -15.12 -12.83 -4.58
CA GLU A 209 -15.23 -12.01 -5.79
C GLU A 209 -15.91 -10.66 -5.53
N SER A 210 -17.05 -10.67 -4.85
CA SER A 210 -17.82 -9.45 -4.54
C SER A 210 -17.13 -8.53 -3.52
N THR A 211 -16.19 -9.06 -2.74
CA THR A 211 -15.45 -8.33 -1.70
C THR A 211 -13.95 -8.26 -1.98
N ALA A 212 -13.55 -8.36 -3.26
CA ALA A 212 -12.15 -8.33 -3.70
C ALA A 212 -11.37 -7.07 -3.28
N SER A 213 -12.04 -5.96 -2.93
CA SER A 213 -11.43 -4.75 -2.37
C SER A 213 -10.96 -4.91 -0.92
N GLN A 214 -11.20 -6.08 -0.30
CA GLN A 214 -10.84 -6.47 1.06
C GLN A 214 -11.41 -5.56 2.15
N LEU A 215 -12.51 -4.86 1.85
CA LEU A 215 -13.24 -4.03 2.79
C LEU A 215 -14.74 -4.15 2.50
N THR A 216 -15.49 -4.51 3.53
CA THR A 216 -16.95 -4.64 3.46
C THR A 216 -17.62 -3.52 4.25
N PHE A 217 -18.87 -3.22 3.93
CA PHE A 217 -19.63 -2.23 4.70
C PHE A 217 -19.80 -2.66 6.17
N HIS A 218 -20.15 -3.93 6.40
CA HIS A 218 -20.21 -4.51 7.74
C HIS A 218 -18.87 -4.36 8.48
N GLY A 219 -17.76 -4.75 7.84
CA GLY A 219 -16.43 -4.63 8.42
C GLY A 219 -16.02 -3.18 8.71
N LEU A 220 -16.40 -2.22 7.86
CA LEU A 220 -16.18 -0.80 8.12
C LEU A 220 -16.95 -0.32 9.36
N CYS A 221 -18.23 -0.66 9.48
CA CYS A 221 -19.04 -0.33 10.66
C CYS A 221 -18.47 -0.95 11.94
N GLU A 222 -18.08 -2.23 11.89
CA GLU A 222 -17.49 -2.91 13.03
C GLU A 222 -16.13 -2.31 13.42
N LEU A 223 -15.32 -1.92 12.42
CA LEU A 223 -14.02 -1.27 12.64
C LEU A 223 -14.21 0.09 13.31
N THR A 224 -15.16 0.90 12.84
CA THR A 224 -15.52 2.18 13.47
C THR A 224 -16.01 1.98 14.89
N ALA A 225 -16.76 0.91 15.17
CA ALA A 225 -17.26 0.62 16.52
C ALA A 225 -16.16 0.14 17.48
N ARG A 226 -15.25 -0.73 17.03
CA ARG A 226 -14.22 -1.37 17.87
C ARG A 226 -12.96 -0.53 18.07
N ALA A 227 -12.55 0.25 17.07
CA ALA A 227 -11.37 1.10 17.19
C ALA A 227 -11.56 2.14 18.30
N ARG A 228 -10.54 2.33 19.14
CA ARG A 228 -10.60 3.29 20.25
C ARG A 228 -10.31 4.69 19.75
N GLU A 229 -11.00 5.66 20.35
CA GLU A 229 -10.84 7.08 20.03
C GLU A 229 -9.39 7.54 20.31
N GLY A 230 -8.74 8.13 19.30
CA GLY A 230 -7.35 8.61 19.38
C GLY A 230 -6.27 7.52 19.38
N GLU A 231 -6.64 6.24 19.24
CA GLU A 231 -5.69 5.12 19.15
C GLU A 231 -5.11 5.01 17.74
N LEU A 232 -3.79 4.87 17.66
CA LEU A 232 -3.06 4.60 16.43
C LEU A 232 -2.94 3.09 16.25
N GLY A 233 -3.35 2.59 15.09
CA GLY A 233 -3.26 1.18 14.72
C GLY A 233 -2.79 1.00 13.28
N VAL A 234 -2.53 -0.24 12.90
CA VAL A 234 -2.25 -0.60 11.51
C VAL A 234 -3.50 -1.20 10.88
N PHE A 235 -3.85 -0.75 9.69
CA PHE A 235 -4.99 -1.23 8.92
C PHE A 235 -4.51 -1.93 7.64
N PHE A 236 -4.88 -3.19 7.48
CA PHE A 236 -4.61 -4.01 6.30
C PHE A 236 -5.80 -4.00 5.35
N ARG A 237 -5.55 -3.60 4.11
CA ARG A 237 -6.53 -3.62 3.02
C ARG A 237 -5.81 -3.67 1.67
N ASN A 238 -6.31 -4.49 0.75
CA ASN A 238 -5.83 -4.63 -0.62
C ASN A 238 -4.31 -4.86 -0.68
N ASN A 239 -3.81 -5.79 0.12
CA ASN A 239 -2.38 -6.11 0.27
C ASN A 239 -1.49 -4.93 0.71
N HIS A 240 -2.09 -3.89 1.30
CA HIS A 240 -1.41 -2.69 1.78
C HIS A 240 -1.63 -2.48 3.27
N PHE A 241 -0.62 -1.97 3.97
CA PHE A 241 -0.66 -1.63 5.39
C PHE A 241 -0.64 -0.11 5.55
N SER A 242 -1.64 0.43 6.24
CA SER A 242 -1.78 1.88 6.46
C SER A 242 -1.79 2.19 7.95
N THR A 243 -1.18 3.31 8.35
CA THR A 243 -1.38 3.84 9.71
C THR A 243 -2.79 4.41 9.81
N MET A 244 -3.58 3.92 10.77
CA MET A 244 -4.96 4.33 10.99
C MET A 244 -5.12 5.01 12.35
N ILE A 245 -6.00 6.00 12.42
CA ILE A 245 -6.47 6.61 13.68
C ILE A 245 -7.97 6.82 13.64
N LYS A 246 -8.61 6.77 14.81
CA LYS A 246 -9.99 7.22 15.00
C LYS A 246 -10.02 8.62 15.61
N HIS A 247 -10.73 9.55 14.97
CA HIS A 247 -10.95 10.90 15.47
C HIS A 247 -12.42 11.32 15.35
N GLN A 248 -13.02 11.75 16.45
CA GLN A 248 -14.43 12.14 16.59
C GLN A 248 -15.39 11.09 16.02
N GLY A 249 -15.12 9.80 16.25
CA GLY A 249 -15.94 8.72 15.72
C GLY A 249 -15.72 8.37 14.24
N HIS A 250 -14.84 9.07 13.53
CA HIS A 250 -14.48 8.81 12.14
C HIS A 250 -13.10 8.16 12.04
N LEU A 251 -12.90 7.29 11.05
CA LEU A 251 -11.63 6.63 10.77
C LEU A 251 -10.83 7.40 9.73
N TYR A 252 -9.52 7.47 9.92
CA TYR A 252 -8.59 8.15 9.03
C TYR A 252 -7.35 7.29 8.80
N LEU A 253 -6.83 7.32 7.57
CA LEU A 253 -5.58 6.69 7.16
C LEU A 253 -4.53 7.78 6.93
N LEU A 254 -3.30 7.54 7.37
CA LEU A 254 -2.21 8.48 7.15
C LEU A 254 -1.81 8.46 5.67
N VAL A 255 -1.76 9.63 5.05
CA VAL A 255 -1.32 9.77 3.66
C VAL A 255 0.19 9.64 3.62
N THR A 256 0.67 8.49 3.14
CA THR A 256 2.10 8.18 3.02
C THR A 256 2.60 8.25 1.58
N ASP A 257 1.74 8.44 0.58
CA ASP A 257 2.18 8.53 -0.82
C ASP A 257 3.11 9.74 -1.05
N GLN A 258 4.26 9.49 -1.68
CA GLN A 258 5.30 10.49 -1.91
C GLN A 258 4.85 11.64 -2.84
N GLY A 259 3.81 11.44 -3.66
CA GLY A 259 3.19 12.50 -4.45
C GLY A 259 2.62 13.64 -3.61
N PHE A 260 2.28 13.39 -2.34
CA PHE A 260 1.82 14.40 -1.39
C PHE A 260 2.92 14.94 -0.48
N LEU A 261 4.20 14.68 -0.78
CA LEU A 261 5.33 15.10 0.06
C LEU A 261 5.35 16.62 0.34
N GLN A 262 5.03 17.43 -0.67
CA GLN A 262 5.03 18.90 -0.57
C GLN A 262 3.70 19.50 -0.09
N GLU A 263 2.63 18.68 -0.01
CA GLU A 263 1.29 19.13 0.34
C GLU A 263 1.10 19.12 1.86
N GLU A 264 1.53 20.17 2.55
CA GLU A 264 1.44 20.26 4.03
C GLU A 264 0.01 20.12 4.56
N ALA A 265 -0.98 20.54 3.77
CA ALA A 265 -2.39 20.46 4.14
C ALA A 265 -2.98 19.04 4.02
N VAL A 266 -2.28 18.09 3.39
CA VAL A 266 -2.79 16.73 3.16
C VAL A 266 -2.03 15.74 4.05
N VAL A 267 -2.65 15.31 5.14
CA VAL A 267 -2.02 14.41 6.13
C VAL A 267 -2.84 13.16 6.35
N TRP A 268 -4.16 13.29 6.43
CA TRP A 268 -5.07 12.19 6.66
C TRP A 268 -6.03 12.02 5.49
N GLU A 269 -6.43 10.79 5.21
CA GLU A 269 -7.48 10.43 4.26
C GLU A 269 -8.61 9.76 5.03
N SER A 270 -9.84 10.23 4.84
CA SER A 270 -11.00 9.67 5.55
C SER A 270 -11.37 8.28 5.04
N LEU A 271 -11.61 7.34 5.96
CA LEU A 271 -12.09 5.99 5.65
C LEU A 271 -13.58 5.88 6.04
N HIS A 272 -14.47 6.24 5.12
CA HIS A 272 -15.93 6.17 5.32
C HIS A 272 -16.70 5.46 4.20
N SER A 273 -16.03 5.03 3.14
CA SER A 273 -16.62 4.29 2.02
C SER A 273 -15.76 3.10 1.63
N VAL A 274 -16.41 2.08 1.08
CA VAL A 274 -15.74 0.90 0.50
C VAL A 274 -15.24 1.17 -0.92
N ASP A 275 -15.86 2.10 -1.63
CA ASP A 275 -15.64 2.35 -3.07
C ASP A 275 -14.44 3.27 -3.36
N GLY A 276 -13.78 3.79 -2.32
CA GLY A 276 -12.63 4.68 -2.47
C GLY A 276 -12.98 6.16 -2.51
N ASP A 277 -14.26 6.52 -2.38
CA ASP A 277 -14.66 7.91 -2.13
C ASP A 277 -14.12 8.36 -0.76
N SER A 278 -13.11 9.23 -0.79
CA SER A 278 -12.42 9.73 0.40
C SER A 278 -12.21 11.25 0.33
N CYS A 279 -11.95 11.84 1.49
CA CYS A 279 -11.61 13.25 1.65
C CYS A 279 -10.25 13.38 2.32
N PHE A 280 -9.40 14.23 1.78
CA PHE A 280 -8.15 14.60 2.43
C PHE A 280 -8.38 15.61 3.56
N CYS A 281 -7.62 15.45 4.64
CA CYS A 281 -7.67 16.29 5.82
C CYS A 281 -6.25 16.70 6.27
N ASP A 282 -6.16 17.85 6.92
CA ASP A 282 -4.95 18.36 7.54
C ASP A 282 -4.61 17.62 8.86
N THR A 283 -3.56 18.06 9.56
CA THR A 283 -3.10 17.45 10.82
C THR A 283 -4.13 17.45 11.94
N ASP A 284 -5.09 18.37 11.90
CA ASP A 284 -6.13 18.56 12.90
C ASP A 284 -7.48 17.98 12.44
N PHE A 285 -7.47 17.16 11.38
CA PHE A 285 -8.63 16.49 10.79
C PHE A 285 -9.67 17.45 10.17
N HIS A 286 -9.24 18.66 9.77
CA HIS A 286 -10.08 19.53 8.95
C HIS A 286 -9.92 19.21 7.47
N LEU A 287 -11.01 19.29 6.72
CA LEU A 287 -10.99 19.03 5.28
C LEU A 287 -9.99 19.94 4.57
N SER A 288 -9.05 19.31 3.85
CA SER A 288 -8.07 20.01 3.04
C SER A 288 -8.78 20.57 1.80
N HIS A 289 -8.91 21.88 1.71
CA HIS A 289 -9.27 22.50 0.46
C HIS A 289 -8.10 22.34 -0.51
N SER A 290 -8.29 21.55 -1.57
CA SER A 290 -7.36 21.52 -2.68
C SER A 290 -7.07 22.97 -3.12
N PRO A 291 -5.81 23.37 -3.35
CA PRO A 291 -5.46 24.67 -3.92
C PRO A 291 -5.86 24.78 -5.41
N GLY A 292 -7.00 24.20 -5.79
CA GLY A 292 -7.65 24.34 -7.09
C GLY A 292 -9.09 24.88 -7.02
N LYS A 293 -9.68 25.05 -5.83
CA LYS A 293 -11.03 25.66 -5.66
C LYS A 293 -11.16 26.43 -4.35
N ALA A 294 -10.31 27.42 -4.12
CA ALA A 294 -10.56 28.44 -3.10
C ALA A 294 -10.96 29.76 -3.79
N GLY A 295 -12.24 30.09 -3.71
CA GLY A 295 -12.72 31.47 -3.73
C GLY A 295 -12.94 32.14 -5.08
N VAL A 296 -14.06 31.84 -5.75
CA VAL A 296 -14.83 32.94 -6.35
C VAL A 296 -15.53 33.66 -5.19
N ALA A 297 -14.73 34.39 -4.41
CA ALA A 297 -15.26 35.50 -3.65
C ALA A 297 -15.63 36.57 -4.67
N SER A 298 -16.89 36.98 -4.61
CA SER A 298 -17.52 38.02 -5.43
C SER A 298 -16.65 39.29 -5.53
N GLY A 299 -15.90 39.40 -6.61
CA GLY A 299 -15.28 40.64 -7.10
C GLY A 299 -15.56 40.75 -8.60
N PRO A 300 -15.76 41.97 -9.15
CA PRO A 300 -16.18 42.12 -10.54
C PRO A 300 -15.10 41.58 -11.48
N PRO A 301 -15.47 40.82 -12.54
CA PRO A 301 -14.50 40.18 -13.42
C PRO A 301 -13.71 41.22 -14.23
N ASP A 302 -12.39 41.05 -14.31
CA ASP A 302 -11.51 41.86 -15.14
C ASP A 302 -11.81 41.57 -16.63
N PRO A 303 -12.29 42.57 -17.41
CA PRO A 303 -12.72 42.36 -18.79
C PRO A 303 -11.60 41.87 -19.71
N ARG A 304 -10.31 42.02 -19.32
CA ARG A 304 -9.17 41.57 -20.14
C ARG A 304 -8.95 40.06 -20.11
N LEU A 305 -9.32 39.39 -19.01
CA LEU A 305 -9.20 37.93 -18.89
C LEU A 305 -10.34 37.23 -19.65
N GLN A 306 -11.55 37.80 -19.59
CA GLN A 306 -12.70 37.32 -20.36
C GLN A 306 -12.45 37.41 -21.87
N GLN A 307 -11.85 38.51 -22.34
CA GLN A 307 -11.52 38.69 -23.76
C GLN A 307 -10.50 37.64 -24.25
N ARG A 308 -9.48 37.33 -23.44
CA ARG A 308 -8.47 36.29 -23.78
C ARG A 308 -9.07 34.89 -23.80
N GLN A 309 -10.02 34.60 -22.91
CA GLN A 309 -10.74 33.32 -22.89
C GLN A 309 -11.63 33.16 -24.12
N VAL A 310 -12.36 34.22 -24.49
CA VAL A 310 -13.21 34.24 -25.68
C VAL A 310 -12.38 34.11 -26.97
N ASP A 311 -11.23 34.80 -27.05
CA ASP A 311 -10.33 34.68 -28.20
C ASP A 311 -9.73 33.27 -28.32
N GLN A 312 -9.46 32.60 -27.19
CA GLN A 312 -8.91 31.25 -27.17
C GLN A 312 -9.96 30.20 -27.59
N ASP A 313 -11.19 30.33 -27.10
CA ASP A 313 -12.32 29.46 -27.47
C ASP A 313 -12.71 29.67 -28.94
N PHE A 314 -12.65 30.91 -29.46
CA PHE A 314 -12.88 31.22 -30.87
C PHE A 314 -11.82 30.60 -31.79
N MET A 315 -10.56 30.54 -31.34
CA MET A 315 -9.45 29.92 -32.09
C MET A 315 -9.55 28.39 -32.15
N VAL A 316 -10.05 27.77 -31.08
CA VAL A 316 -10.33 26.33 -31.04
C VAL A 316 -11.53 26.00 -31.92
N ALA A 317 -12.59 26.81 -31.89
CA ALA A 317 -13.77 26.63 -32.75
C ALA A 317 -13.45 26.77 -34.24
N LEU A 318 -12.57 27.71 -34.64
CA LEU A 318 -12.12 27.84 -36.03
C LEU A 318 -11.28 26.66 -36.49
N SER A 319 -10.44 26.10 -35.61
CA SER A 319 -9.61 24.92 -35.89
C SER A 319 -10.43 23.66 -36.14
N LEU A 320 -11.63 23.56 -35.55
CA LEU A 320 -12.55 22.44 -35.77
C LEU A 320 -13.35 22.55 -37.07
N GLN A 321 -13.34 23.72 -37.74
CA GLN A 321 -14.08 23.95 -38.99
C GLN A 321 -13.24 23.83 -40.26
N GLN A 322 -11.92 23.70 -40.17
CA GLN A 322 -11.02 23.55 -41.33
C GLN A 322 -10.48 22.11 -41.43
N ASP A 323 -11.19 21.30 -42.22
CA ASP A 323 -10.88 19.99 -42.82
C ASP A 323 -10.29 18.83 -41.97
N PRO A 324 -10.90 17.63 -42.04
CA PRO A 324 -10.37 16.40 -41.43
C PRO A 324 -9.43 15.63 -42.38
N PRO A 325 -8.23 15.21 -41.97
CA PRO A 325 -7.47 14.17 -42.66
C PRO A 325 -7.49 12.89 -41.81
N SER A 326 -8.51 12.03 -41.98
CA SER A 326 -8.44 10.62 -41.53
C SER A 326 -9.64 9.77 -41.95
N LEU A 327 -10.84 10.34 -42.12
CA LEU A 327 -12.05 9.53 -42.38
C LEU A 327 -12.17 8.94 -43.80
N LEU A 328 -11.46 9.51 -44.79
CA LEU A 328 -11.53 9.00 -46.17
C LEU A 328 -10.79 7.66 -46.34
N SER A 329 -9.69 7.46 -45.61
CA SER A 329 -8.89 6.21 -45.68
C SER A 329 -9.64 5.02 -45.08
N ASP A 330 -10.36 5.23 -43.98
CA ASP A 330 -11.09 4.15 -43.30
C ASP A 330 -12.34 3.74 -44.08
N LEU A 331 -12.99 4.69 -44.76
CA LEU A 331 -14.16 4.41 -45.60
C LEU A 331 -13.79 3.68 -46.90
N GLU A 332 -12.64 4.00 -47.49
CA GLU A 332 -12.11 3.26 -48.65
C GLU A 332 -11.68 1.84 -48.25
N LEU A 333 -11.01 1.69 -47.10
CA LEU A 333 -10.61 0.39 -46.57
C LEU A 333 -11.84 -0.49 -46.23
N ALA A 334 -12.88 0.09 -45.64
CA ALA A 334 -14.13 -0.61 -45.34
C ALA A 334 -14.85 -1.09 -46.60
N ARG A 335 -14.86 -0.29 -47.68
CA ARG A 335 -15.43 -0.71 -48.98
C ARG A 335 -14.66 -1.86 -49.61
N GLN A 336 -13.34 -1.89 -49.43
CA GLN A 336 -12.47 -2.90 -50.03
C GLN A 336 -12.65 -4.27 -49.34
N LEU A 337 -12.69 -4.29 -48.01
CA LEU A 337 -12.96 -5.51 -47.22
C LEU A 337 -14.35 -6.09 -47.50
N GLN A 338 -15.36 -5.23 -47.68
CA GLN A 338 -16.72 -5.67 -48.00
C GLN A 338 -16.83 -6.27 -49.42
N HIS A 339 -15.97 -5.86 -50.35
CA HIS A 339 -15.92 -6.42 -51.70
C HIS A 339 -15.25 -7.80 -51.73
N GLU A 340 -14.21 -8.00 -50.92
CA GLU A 340 -13.51 -9.30 -50.78
C GLU A 340 -14.42 -10.35 -50.13
N GLU A 341 -15.21 -9.99 -49.12
CA GLU A 341 -16.19 -10.88 -48.49
C GLU A 341 -17.29 -11.34 -49.47
N TYR A 342 -17.73 -10.43 -50.36
CA TYR A 342 -18.72 -10.72 -51.39
C TYR A 342 -18.19 -11.68 -52.47
N GLN A 343 -16.90 -11.62 -52.79
CA GLN A 343 -16.28 -12.53 -53.77
C GLN A 343 -16.04 -13.93 -53.21
N GLN A 344 -15.83 -14.08 -51.90
CA GLN A 344 -15.67 -15.40 -51.27
C GLN A 344 -16.98 -16.18 -51.09
N HIS A 345 -18.14 -15.54 -51.23
CA HIS A 345 -19.46 -16.14 -50.99
C HIS A 345 -20.25 -16.50 -52.27
N HIS A 346 -19.61 -16.60 -53.44
CA HIS A 346 -20.28 -17.19 -54.61
C HIS A 346 -20.19 -18.73 -54.60
N PRO A 347 -21.30 -19.47 -54.42
CA PRO A 347 -21.31 -20.91 -54.64
C PRO A 347 -21.21 -21.21 -56.13
N HIS A 348 -20.28 -22.08 -56.52
CA HIS A 348 -20.26 -22.68 -57.85
C HIS A 348 -21.60 -23.40 -58.12
N PRO A 349 -22.31 -23.12 -59.22
CA PRO A 349 -23.43 -23.95 -59.66
C PRO A 349 -22.88 -25.20 -60.34
N HIS A 350 -23.27 -26.37 -59.83
CA HIS A 350 -23.06 -27.68 -60.45
C HIS A 350 -23.71 -27.75 -61.84
N PRO A 351 -23.04 -28.38 -62.81
CA PRO A 351 -23.68 -29.30 -63.75
C PRO A 351 -23.51 -30.76 -63.32
#